data_AF-Q87ZJ5-F1
#
_entry.id   AF-Q87ZJ5-F1
#
_cell.length_a   1.000
_cell.length_b   1.000
_cell.length_c   1.000
_cell.angle_alpha   90.00
_cell.angle_beta   90.00
_cell.angle_gamma   90.00
#
_symmetry.space_group_name_H-M   'P 1'
#
loop_
_entity.id
_entity.type
_entity.pdbx_description
1 polymer ?
#
loop_
_entity_poly.entity_id
_entity_poly.type
_entity_poly.pdbx_seq_one_letter_code
_entity_poly.pdbx_strand_id
1 'polypeptide(L)' 'MTPNASQQRQRKQIMAAAQNIDRLLRLDEVLHTTGLGRNTVYRRIREGTFPKQVRIGPNSVAWRQSEIARWITDLSPSND' A
#
# COMPACT_ATOMS: atom_id res chain seq x y z
N MET A 1 6.28 -4.74 -43.73
CA MET A 1 6.89 -3.84 -42.73
C MET A 1 6.40 -4.28 -41.35
N THR A 2 7.15 -5.13 -40.66
CA THR A 2 6.75 -5.65 -39.34
C THR A 2 7.06 -4.62 -38.25
N PRO A 3 6.09 -4.25 -37.40
CA PRO A 3 6.36 -3.36 -36.28
C PRO A 3 7.27 -4.07 -35.28
N ASN A 4 8.35 -3.37 -34.93
CA ASN A 4 9.53 -3.82 -34.22
C ASN A 4 9.22 -4.28 -32.77
N ALA A 5 9.28 -5.60 -32.52
CA ALA A 5 9.09 -6.20 -31.20
C ALA A 5 10.08 -5.69 -30.12
N SER A 6 11.21 -5.11 -30.52
CA SER A 6 12.21 -4.53 -29.62
C SER A 6 11.73 -3.21 -28.98
N GLN A 7 10.82 -2.48 -29.63
CA GLN A 7 10.25 -1.25 -29.06
C GLN A 7 9.20 -1.53 -27.96
N GLN A 8 8.52 -2.68 -28.02
CA GLN A 8 7.53 -3.07 -27.01
C GLN A 8 8.16 -3.49 -25.68
N ARG A 9 9.36 -4.10 -25.70
CA ARG A 9 10.10 -4.43 -24.47
C ARG A 9 10.56 -3.17 -23.74
N GLN A 10 11.06 -2.18 -24.47
CA GLN A 10 11.57 -0.93 -23.91
C GLN A 10 10.47 -0.07 -23.25
N ARG A 11 9.26 0.00 -23.83
CA ARG A 11 8.14 0.79 -23.28
C ARG A 11 7.63 0.25 -21.94
N LYS A 12 7.65 -1.07 -21.75
CA LYS A 12 7.23 -1.69 -20.48
C LYS A 12 8.21 -1.39 -19.34
N GLN A 13 9.50 -1.21 -19.64
CA GLN A 13 10.54 -0.99 -18.64
C GLN A 13 10.53 0.44 -18.06
N ILE A 14 10.24 1.45 -18.87
CA ILE A 14 10.17 2.86 -18.43
C ILE A 14 8.93 3.11 -17.54
N MET A 15 7.82 2.41 -17.79
CA MET A 15 6.63 2.52 -16.95
C MET A 15 6.76 1.80 -15.60
N ALA A 16 7.59 0.77 -15.51
CA ALA A 16 7.84 0.04 -14.25
C ALA A 16 8.72 0.83 -13.27
N ALA A 17 9.67 1.64 -13.77
CA ALA A 17 10.60 2.39 -12.92
C ALA A 17 9.99 3.65 -12.29
N ALA A 18 9.00 4.27 -12.95
CA ALA A 18 8.36 5.50 -12.46
C ALA A 18 7.40 5.29 -11.26
N GLN A 19 7.24 4.05 -10.79
CA GLN A 19 6.25 3.67 -9.76
C GLN A 19 6.83 3.43 -8.37
N ASN A 20 8.09 3.79 -8.12
CA ASN A 20 8.76 3.50 -6.84
C ASN A 20 8.61 4.63 -5.79
N ILE A 21 7.48 5.34 -5.79
CA ILE A 21 7.12 6.24 -4.69
C ILE A 21 6.01 5.56 -3.90
N ASP A 22 6.40 4.90 -2.81
CA ASP A 22 5.48 4.33 -1.84
C ASP A 22 4.74 5.46 -1.13
N ARG A 23 3.45 5.62 -1.45
CA ARG A 23 2.64 6.73 -0.92
C ARG A 23 2.39 6.51 0.56
N LEU A 24 2.27 7.62 1.28
CA LEU A 24 1.95 7.62 2.69
C LEU A 24 0.46 7.94 2.87
N LEU A 25 -0.31 6.96 3.33
CA LEU A 25 -1.73 7.06 3.59
C LEU A 25 -1.99 7.67 4.96
N ARG A 26 -2.88 8.65 5.03
CA ARG A 26 -3.37 9.18 6.33
C ARG A 26 -4.40 8.23 6.93
N LEU A 27 -4.75 8.47 8.20
CA LEU A 27 -5.71 7.63 8.92
C LEU A 27 -7.02 7.49 8.13
N ASP A 28 -7.60 8.60 7.65
CA ASP A 28 -8.85 8.52 6.89
C ASP A 28 -8.69 7.65 5.63
N GLU A 29 -7.62 7.78 4.85
CA GLU A 29 -7.38 6.90 3.69
C GLU A 29 -7.21 5.42 4.09
N VAL A 30 -6.54 5.15 5.21
CA VAL A 30 -6.42 3.78 5.75
C VAL A 30 -7.79 3.22 6.11
N LEU A 31 -8.68 4.02 6.71
CA LEU A 31 -10.06 3.59 7.02
C LEU A 31 -10.83 3.26 5.74
N HIS A 32 -10.75 4.12 4.72
CA HIS A 32 -11.39 3.88 3.42
C HIS A 32 -10.83 2.65 2.72
N THR A 33 -9.51 2.45 2.75
CA THR A 33 -8.82 1.35 2.06
C THR A 33 -9.08 0.00 2.73
N THR A 34 -9.10 -0.04 4.06
CA THR A 34 -9.29 -1.28 4.83
C THR A 34 -10.74 -1.60 5.15
N GLY A 35 -11.66 -0.64 4.97
CA GLY A 35 -13.06 -0.75 5.38
C GLY A 35 -13.25 -0.84 6.91
N LEU A 36 -12.19 -0.67 7.70
CA LEU A 36 -12.24 -0.75 9.15
C LEU A 36 -12.62 0.59 9.78
N GLY A 37 -13.34 0.52 10.90
CA GLY A 37 -13.57 1.67 11.76
C GLY A 37 -12.30 2.10 12.52
N ARG A 38 -12.23 3.38 12.88
CA ARG A 38 -11.08 3.99 13.58
C ARG A 38 -10.68 3.24 14.85
N ASN A 39 -11.64 2.85 15.68
CA ASN A 39 -11.37 2.08 16.90
C ASN A 39 -10.76 0.70 16.61
N THR A 40 -11.18 0.05 15.53
CA THR A 40 -10.65 -1.26 15.13
C THR A 40 -9.19 -1.14 14.68
N VAL A 41 -8.87 -0.09 13.91
CA VAL A 41 -7.47 0.18 13.53
C VAL A 41 -6.60 0.40 14.76
N TYR A 42 -7.00 1.27 15.69
CA TYR A 42 -6.23 1.49 16.92
C TYR A 42 -6.13 0.25 17.80
N ARG A 43 -7.18 -0.58 17.87
CA ARG A 43 -7.15 -1.86 18.58
C ARG A 43 -6.12 -2.81 17.95
N ARG A 44 -6.15 -3.00 16.62
CA ARG A 44 -5.18 -3.85 15.92
C ARG A 44 -3.75 -3.31 16.02
N ILE A 45 -3.56 -2.00 16.07
CA ILE A 45 -2.25 -1.38 16.35
C ILE A 45 -1.75 -1.76 17.75
N ARG A 46 -2.61 -1.71 18.77
CA ARG A 46 -2.25 -2.14 20.14
C ARG A 46 -1.98 -3.65 20.22
N GLU A 47 -2.74 -4.44 19.48
CA GLU A 47 -2.57 -5.89 19.37
C GLU A 47 -1.33 -6.27 18.52
N GLY A 48 -0.69 -5.32 17.84
CA GLY A 48 0.45 -5.57 16.95
C GLY A 48 0.11 -6.28 15.64
N THR A 49 -1.19 -6.36 15.31
CA THR A 49 -1.72 -7.04 14.11
C THR A 49 -2.00 -6.10 12.95
N PHE A 50 -1.56 -4.85 13.04
CA PHE A 50 -1.70 -3.82 12.01
C PHE A 50 -0.33 -3.25 11.59
N PRO A 51 -0.19 -2.77 10.34
CA PRO A 51 1.05 -2.12 9.89
C PRO A 51 1.50 -0.96 10.79
N LYS A 52 2.82 -0.82 10.91
CA LYS A 52 3.43 0.21 11.76
C LYS A 52 3.19 1.59 11.16
N GLN A 53 2.76 2.53 12.00
CA GLN A 53 2.62 3.92 11.60
C GLN A 53 3.99 4.61 11.49
N VAL A 54 4.20 5.35 10.41
CA VAL A 54 5.35 6.21 10.18
C VAL A 54 5.02 7.62 10.67
N ARG A 55 5.88 8.19 11.53
CA ARG A 55 5.75 9.59 11.96
C ARG A 55 6.28 10.50 10.86
N ILE A 56 5.45 11.42 10.40
CA ILE A 56 5.79 12.42 9.37
C ILE A 56 5.77 13.86 9.91
N GLY A 57 5.43 14.02 11.19
CA GLY A 57 5.49 15.29 11.90
C GLY A 57 5.14 15.13 13.39
N PRO A 58 5.08 16.23 14.15
CA PRO A 58 4.88 16.20 15.60
C PRO A 58 3.60 15.50 16.04
N ASN A 59 2.49 15.78 15.35
CA ASN A 59 1.17 15.20 15.59
C ASN A 59 0.62 14.49 14.35
N SER A 60 1.51 14.03 13.47
CA SER A 60 1.14 13.51 12.16
C SER A 60 1.77 12.16 11.92
N VAL A 61 0.91 11.17 11.69
CA VAL A 61 1.27 9.81 11.33
C VAL A 61 0.65 9.42 10.00
N ALA A 62 1.29 8.49 9.31
CA ALA A 62 0.83 7.91 8.07
C ALA A 62 1.29 6.46 7.97
N TRP A 63 0.73 5.70 7.03
CA TRP A 63 1.10 4.32 6.75
C TRP A 63 1.60 4.21 5.33
N ARG A 64 2.59 3.34 5.10
CA ARG A 64 3.02 3.02 3.75
C ARG A 64 1.90 2.28 3.02
N GLN A 65 1.55 2.76 1.83
CA GLN A 65 0.53 2.13 1.00
C GLN A 65 0.90 0.66 0.73
N SER A 66 2.17 0.37 0.47
CA SER A 66 2.62 -1.01 0.24
C SER A 66 2.43 -1.91 1.45
N GLU A 67 2.64 -1.41 2.68
CA GLU A 67 2.45 -2.19 3.90
C GLU A 67 0.97 -2.48 4.16
N ILE A 68 0.10 -1.50 3.93
CA ILE A 68 -1.35 -1.69 4.03
C ILE A 68 -1.84 -2.69 2.99
N ALA A 69 -1.40 -2.55 1.73
CA ALA A 69 -1.75 -3.49 0.67
C ALA A 69 -1.29 -4.92 0.99
N ARG A 70 -0.03 -5.07 1.44
CA ARG A 70 0.50 -6.37 1.86
C ARG A 70 -0.31 -6.98 3.01
N TRP A 71 -0.70 -6.17 3.99
CA TRP A 71 -1.52 -6.62 5.11
C TRP A 71 -2.92 -7.08 4.66
N ILE A 72 -3.56 -6.38 3.72
CA ILE A 72 -4.84 -6.82 3.14
C ILE A 72 -4.69 -8.16 2.41
N THR A 73 -3.61 -8.33 1.64
CA THR A 73 -3.32 -9.61 0.97
C THR A 73 -3.06 -10.73 1.97
N ASP A 74 -2.30 -10.48 3.04
CA ASP A 74 -2.00 -11.46 4.10
C ASP A 74 -3.25 -11.86 4.90
N LEU A 75 -4.18 -10.92 5.11
CA LEU A 75 -5.48 -11.17 5.72
C LEU A 75 -6.40 -12.07 4.93
N SER A 76 -6.15 -12.24 3.62
CA SER A 76 -6.80 -13.26 2.83
C SER A 76 -5.87 -14.49 2.82
N PRO A 77 -5.92 -15.38 3.83
CA PRO A 77 -5.42 -16.71 3.60
C PRO A 77 -6.24 -17.24 2.42
N SER A 78 -5.57 -17.83 1.44
CA SER A 78 -6.22 -18.61 0.38
C SER A 78 -7.08 -19.70 1.02
N ASN A 79 -8.34 -19.38 1.31
CA ASN A 79 -9.35 -20.34 1.73
C ASN A 79 -10.75 -19.91 1.29
N ASP A 80 -10.89 -19.69 -0.02
CA ASP A 80 -11.88 -20.37 -0.86
C ASP A 80 -11.32 -20.50 -2.29
#